data_AF-W9R7H2-F1
#
_entry.id   AF-W9R7H2-F1
#
_cell.length_a   1.000
_cell.length_b   1.000
_cell.length_c   1.000
_cell.angle_alpha   90.00
_cell.angle_beta   90.00
_cell.angle_gamma   90.00
#
_symmetry.space_group_name_H-M   'P 1'
#
loop_
_entity.id
_entity.type
_entity.pdbx_description
1 polymer ?
#
loop_
_entity_poly.entity_id
_entity_poly.type
_entity_poly.pdbx_seq_one_letter_code
_entity_poly.pdbx_strand_id
1 'polypeptide(L)'
;MHPQPTCPHSTVASSLHAQQQVSGSRCLTRASYNTNKLNELSLSNTYLAYMELTFCHSSLRLPAISPSCCKASSHNSRLITIKPVTENIKPFGSLSKYCGDKVIRPVGIHGESRFSRFLIYGQHKRNSIQTCAQNESDGSDPILLKAQDEANSILARVSRFGSACFKFVRPFVMLQVLITASSLFARVLVENPQLFKWSLLFKAIPGLIAVLLCQAYSSCINQIYDVDIDRINKQYLPVTSGDLSMKQAWFLVIFEVLVGILILRLMNADRITTSMYYLGLLLATLYSTPPFRFKESPVATSIVIPLTGGVIQNLGVFYATRASLGLPFCWSPSIVFITTFATLYCTVFSIMKDITDMEGDMKHNIRTFPVIFGPRKIAMFSIGILLVNYIGATAAAIYMPQAFKSYVVLPAHIILAIWLVFQAWKLDNANYAKEASAKFYLLLWSLLMLEYLLFPFM
;
A
#
# COMPACT_ATOMS: atom_id res chain seq x y z
N MET A 1 57.52 -9.68 59.99
CA MET A 1 58.56 -9.22 59.04
C MET A 1 57.89 -8.94 57.70
N HIS A 2 57.84 -7.68 57.30
CA HIS A 2 57.75 -7.27 55.88
C HIS A 2 58.97 -7.84 55.11
N PRO A 3 59.03 -7.86 53.74
CA PRO A 3 58.31 -6.99 52.79
C PRO A 3 57.84 -7.65 51.47
N GLN A 4 57.11 -6.82 50.70
CA GLN A 4 56.99 -6.71 49.23
C GLN A 4 58.37 -6.75 48.49
N PRO A 5 58.51 -6.80 47.12
CA PRO A 5 57.76 -5.96 46.17
C PRO A 5 57.59 -6.35 44.66
N THR A 6 56.72 -5.53 44.06
CA THR A 6 56.41 -5.06 42.68
C THR A 6 57.33 -5.27 41.45
N CYS A 7 56.69 -5.55 40.29
CA CYS A 7 56.80 -4.98 38.91
C CYS A 7 58.17 -4.87 38.18
N PRO A 8 58.31 -4.51 36.86
CA PRO A 8 57.33 -4.09 35.80
C PRO A 8 57.58 -4.63 34.34
N HIS A 9 56.68 -4.24 33.41
CA HIS A 9 56.85 -3.77 32.00
C HIS A 9 58.29 -3.63 31.44
N SER A 10 58.65 -3.69 30.14
CA SER A 10 57.99 -3.78 28.83
C SER A 10 59.07 -3.63 27.72
N THR A 11 58.74 -4.06 26.49
CA THR A 11 59.15 -3.50 25.17
C THR A 11 60.54 -3.80 24.56
N VAL A 12 60.53 -3.80 23.22
CA VAL A 12 61.64 -3.64 22.23
C VAL A 12 62.34 -4.94 21.82
N ALA A 13 62.77 -5.20 20.59
CA ALA A 13 62.40 -4.94 19.19
C ALA A 13 63.48 -5.68 18.36
N SER A 14 63.30 -5.69 17.03
CA SER A 14 64.34 -5.92 16.00
C SER A 14 64.77 -7.38 15.77
N SER A 15 64.44 -7.98 14.61
CA SER A 15 65.20 -7.97 13.33
C SER A 15 66.11 -9.22 13.29
N LEU A 16 66.45 -9.93 12.21
CA LEU A 16 66.48 -9.76 10.76
C LEU A 16 66.82 -11.15 10.15
N HIS A 17 66.42 -11.39 8.89
CA HIS A 17 66.94 -12.41 7.94
C HIS A 17 66.72 -13.91 8.27
N ALA A 18 66.53 -14.84 7.32
CA ALA A 18 67.00 -14.91 5.95
C ALA A 18 66.06 -15.76 5.07
N GLN A 19 66.13 -15.48 3.77
CA GLN A 19 65.48 -16.16 2.66
C GLN A 19 65.96 -17.61 2.52
N GLN A 20 65.07 -18.50 2.07
CA GLN A 20 65.42 -19.40 0.96
C GLN A 20 64.17 -19.81 0.17
N GLN A 21 64.09 -19.34 -1.08
CA GLN A 21 63.20 -19.83 -2.13
C GLN A 21 63.73 -21.15 -2.68
N VAL A 22 62.85 -22.12 -2.93
CA VAL A 22 62.93 -22.98 -4.12
C VAL A 22 61.54 -23.09 -4.76
N SER A 23 61.54 -22.81 -6.05
CA SER A 23 60.46 -22.79 -7.03
C SER A 23 59.96 -24.19 -7.39
N GLY A 24 58.66 -24.33 -7.66
CA GLY A 24 58.07 -25.54 -8.24
C GLY A 24 56.60 -25.33 -8.62
N SER A 25 56.32 -25.39 -9.91
CA SER A 25 55.15 -24.82 -10.58
C SER A 25 53.92 -25.75 -10.68
N ARG A 26 52.76 -25.10 -10.91
CA ARG A 26 51.60 -25.50 -11.74
C ARG A 26 50.41 -26.30 -11.16
N CYS A 27 49.25 -25.70 -11.49
CA CYS A 27 47.95 -26.27 -11.88
C CYS A 27 46.89 -26.58 -10.80
N LEU A 28 45.98 -25.61 -10.66
CA LEU A 28 44.54 -25.71 -10.95
C LEU A 28 43.84 -27.04 -10.59
N THR A 29 43.01 -26.98 -9.55
CA THR A 29 41.62 -27.48 -9.65
C THR A 29 40.68 -26.62 -8.81
N ARG A 30 39.76 -25.98 -9.52
CA ARG A 30 38.67 -25.13 -9.05
C ARG A 30 37.55 -26.05 -8.56
N ALA A 31 37.37 -26.19 -7.25
CA ALA A 31 36.22 -26.89 -6.69
C ALA A 31 34.98 -25.98 -6.77
N SER A 32 34.03 -26.40 -7.59
CA SER A 32 32.74 -25.77 -7.83
C SER A 32 31.89 -25.80 -6.56
N TYR A 33 31.67 -24.64 -5.93
CA TYR A 33 30.64 -24.50 -4.91
C TYR A 33 29.27 -24.43 -5.60
N ASN A 34 28.45 -25.40 -5.25
CA ASN A 34 27.15 -25.69 -5.84
C ASN A 34 26.17 -24.53 -5.55
N THR A 35 25.92 -23.69 -6.54
CA THR A 35 24.87 -22.67 -6.53
C THR A 35 23.51 -23.32 -6.77
N ASN A 36 22.83 -23.72 -5.69
CA ASN A 36 21.42 -24.10 -5.73
C ASN A 36 20.72 -23.66 -4.44
N LYS A 37 20.56 -22.33 -4.26
CA LYS A 37 19.64 -21.76 -3.24
C LYS A 37 19.30 -20.28 -3.48
N LEU A 38 19.03 -19.88 -4.73
CA LEU A 38 18.86 -18.46 -5.09
C LEU A 38 17.53 -18.06 -5.74
N ASN A 39 16.51 -18.94 -5.83
CA ASN A 39 15.23 -18.58 -6.47
C ASN A 39 13.97 -18.64 -5.58
N GLU A 40 14.10 -18.75 -4.26
CA GLU A 40 12.94 -18.65 -3.34
C GLU A 40 13.01 -17.48 -2.34
N LEU A 41 14.03 -16.62 -2.45
CA LEU A 41 14.29 -15.51 -1.50
C LEU A 41 14.11 -14.09 -2.09
N SER A 42 13.60 -13.94 -3.31
CA SER A 42 13.53 -12.62 -3.98
C SER A 42 12.17 -11.90 -3.92
N LEU A 43 11.15 -12.45 -3.26
CA LEU A 43 9.82 -11.81 -3.18
C LEU A 43 9.31 -11.54 -1.75
N SER A 44 9.81 -12.27 -0.74
CA SER A 44 9.52 -11.95 0.67
C SER A 44 10.35 -10.75 1.16
N ASN A 45 11.58 -10.63 0.68
CA ASN A 45 12.48 -9.54 1.05
C ASN A 45 12.01 -8.17 0.53
N THR A 46 11.24 -8.11 -0.56
CA THR A 46 10.74 -6.83 -1.10
C THR A 46 9.57 -6.26 -0.30
N TYR A 47 8.91 -7.01 0.58
CA TYR A 47 7.86 -6.47 1.45
C TYR A 47 8.33 -6.29 2.90
N LEU A 48 9.19 -7.18 3.40
CA LEU A 48 9.85 -7.01 4.69
C LEU A 48 10.92 -5.90 4.67
N ALA A 49 11.71 -5.75 3.60
CA ALA A 49 12.64 -4.61 3.48
C ALA A 49 11.91 -3.26 3.38
N TYR A 50 10.64 -3.24 2.97
CA TYR A 50 9.82 -2.03 2.99
C TYR A 50 9.28 -1.69 4.39
N MET A 51 9.09 -2.67 5.27
CA MET A 51 8.78 -2.40 6.69
C MET A 51 10.04 -2.08 7.51
N GLU A 52 11.17 -2.75 7.27
CA GLU A 52 12.42 -2.51 8.01
C GLU A 52 13.05 -1.12 7.74
N LEU A 53 12.79 -0.51 6.58
CA LEU A 53 13.21 0.89 6.32
C LEU A 53 12.49 1.93 7.20
N THR A 54 11.50 1.53 8.01
CA THR A 54 10.78 2.42 8.94
C THR A 54 11.44 2.52 10.32
N PHE A 55 12.38 1.63 10.64
CA PHE A 55 13.14 1.66 11.91
C PHE A 55 14.63 1.49 11.64
N CYS A 56 15.30 2.55 11.18
CA CYS A 56 16.74 2.62 11.26
C CYS A 56 17.14 3.72 12.26
N HIS A 57 17.66 3.28 13.40
CA HIS A 57 18.32 4.13 14.39
C HIS A 57 19.45 4.93 13.72
N SER A 58 19.25 6.22 13.55
CA SER A 58 20.31 7.13 13.17
C SER A 58 21.10 7.52 14.42
N SER A 59 22.18 6.79 14.69
CA SER A 59 23.27 7.30 15.53
C SER A 59 23.94 8.47 14.81
N LEU A 60 23.77 9.68 15.37
CA LEU A 60 24.44 10.90 14.93
C LEU A 60 25.97 10.69 14.86
N ARG A 61 26.54 10.91 13.69
CA ARG A 61 27.93 11.39 13.55
C ARG A 61 27.94 12.59 12.62
N LEU A 62 28.14 13.77 13.20
CA LEU A 62 28.50 15.01 12.51
C LEU A 62 29.92 14.88 11.91
N PRO A 63 30.18 15.35 10.69
CA PRO A 63 31.52 15.72 10.27
C PRO A 63 31.78 17.21 10.53
N ALA A 64 33.00 17.48 10.98
CA ALA A 64 33.53 18.77 11.35
C ALA A 64 33.75 19.72 10.14
N ILE A 65 33.69 21.01 10.45
CA ILE A 65 33.99 22.15 9.57
C ILE A 65 35.51 22.28 9.38
N SER A 66 35.95 22.56 8.15
CA SER A 66 37.09 23.45 7.91
C SER A 66 37.05 24.07 6.48
N PRO A 67 37.55 25.30 6.27
CA PRO A 67 37.32 26.09 5.06
C PRO A 67 38.55 26.19 4.13
N SER A 68 38.35 26.40 2.82
CA SER A 68 39.27 27.22 1.98
C SER A 68 38.84 27.39 0.50
N CYS A 69 38.72 28.66 0.13
CA CYS A 69 39.26 29.38 -1.05
C CYS A 69 39.02 28.93 -2.51
N CYS A 70 38.19 29.75 -3.19
CA CYS A 70 38.32 30.38 -4.53
C CYS A 70 38.97 29.66 -5.72
N LYS A 71 38.22 29.61 -6.83
CA LYS A 71 38.62 30.17 -8.15
C LYS A 71 37.41 30.35 -9.08
N ALA A 72 37.40 31.49 -9.78
CA ALA A 72 36.39 31.92 -10.75
C ALA A 72 36.68 31.40 -12.17
N SER A 73 35.64 31.23 -13.00
CA SER A 73 35.67 31.50 -14.44
C SER A 73 34.25 31.62 -15.01
N SER A 74 34.17 32.33 -16.14
CA SER A 74 33.10 33.10 -16.76
C SER A 74 32.16 32.37 -17.75
N HIS A 75 31.13 33.13 -18.18
CA HIS A 75 30.23 32.99 -19.35
C HIS A 75 29.11 31.94 -19.25
N ASN A 76 27.85 32.17 -19.68
CA ASN A 76 27.24 33.17 -20.53
C ASN A 76 25.73 33.30 -20.19
N SER A 77 25.19 34.50 -20.10
CA SER A 77 23.76 34.78 -19.93
C SER A 77 23.10 35.10 -21.27
N ARG A 78 22.02 34.38 -21.62
CA ARG A 78 21.07 34.81 -22.67
C ARG A 78 19.70 35.06 -22.03
N LEU A 79 19.37 36.34 -21.88
CA LEU A 79 18.01 36.84 -21.75
C LEU A 79 17.32 36.75 -23.12
N ILE A 80 16.04 36.37 -23.14
CA ILE A 80 15.12 36.64 -24.25
C ILE A 80 13.96 37.47 -23.72
N THR A 81 13.77 38.60 -24.40
CA THR A 81 12.84 39.69 -24.13
C THR A 81 11.44 39.38 -24.64
N ILE A 82 10.42 39.74 -23.86
CA ILE A 82 9.00 39.79 -24.25
C ILE A 82 8.69 41.20 -24.77
N LYS A 83 7.90 41.34 -25.86
CA LYS A 83 6.92 42.43 -26.04
C LYS A 83 5.76 42.04 -27.00
N PRO A 84 4.60 42.73 -26.90
CA PRO A 84 3.26 42.21 -27.21
C PRO A 84 2.57 42.93 -28.39
N VAL A 85 1.32 42.56 -28.72
CA VAL A 85 0.20 43.38 -29.30
C VAL A 85 -1.00 42.41 -29.56
N THR A 86 -2.13 42.51 -28.82
CA THR A 86 -3.44 43.17 -29.17
C THR A 86 -3.96 42.85 -30.59
N GLU A 87 -5.21 42.60 -30.92
CA GLU A 87 -6.56 42.64 -30.32
C GLU A 87 -7.52 41.98 -31.36
N ASN A 88 -8.69 41.49 -30.94
CA ASN A 88 -10.00 41.65 -31.60
C ASN A 88 -10.96 40.43 -31.66
N ILE A 89 -12.22 40.85 -31.60
CA ILE A 89 -13.45 40.19 -31.16
C ILE A 89 -14.20 39.51 -32.33
N LYS A 90 -15.06 38.53 -32.00
CA LYS A 90 -15.99 37.78 -32.88
C LYS A 90 -16.95 38.67 -33.71
N PRO A 91 -17.66 38.13 -34.73
CA PRO A 91 -19.04 37.66 -34.46
C PRO A 91 -19.52 36.43 -35.27
N PHE A 92 -20.74 36.04 -34.90
CA PHE A 92 -21.61 34.92 -35.29
C PHE A 92 -22.24 35.05 -36.71
N GLY A 93 -22.65 33.92 -37.31
CA GLY A 93 -23.60 33.82 -38.44
C GLY A 93 -23.52 32.41 -39.09
N SER A 94 -24.47 31.48 -38.89
CA SER A 94 -25.85 31.37 -39.40
C SER A 94 -26.00 30.59 -40.73
N LEU A 95 -26.56 29.39 -40.59
CA LEU A 95 -27.46 28.61 -41.46
C LEU A 95 -27.15 28.31 -42.94
N SER A 96 -27.36 27.01 -43.28
CA SER A 96 -28.17 26.46 -44.40
C SER A 96 -27.42 25.32 -45.13
N LYS A 97 -27.96 24.21 -45.65
CA LYS A 97 -29.19 23.37 -45.50
C LYS A 97 -29.04 22.29 -46.62
N TYR A 98 -29.58 21.08 -46.42
CA TYR A 98 -29.77 19.95 -47.38
C TYR A 98 -28.51 19.18 -47.85
N CYS A 99 -28.50 17.85 -48.09
CA CYS A 99 -29.52 16.81 -48.30
C CYS A 99 -28.93 15.44 -47.84
N GLY A 100 -29.69 14.51 -47.22
CA GLY A 100 -30.25 13.30 -47.88
C GLY A 100 -29.17 12.23 -48.15
N ASP A 101 -29.11 11.09 -47.46
CA ASP A 101 -30.03 9.96 -47.69
C ASP A 101 -30.18 8.98 -46.51
N LYS A 102 -31.39 8.42 -46.45
CA LYS A 102 -31.85 7.32 -45.59
C LYS A 102 -31.44 5.97 -46.18
N VAL A 103 -31.08 4.99 -45.35
CA VAL A 103 -31.58 3.60 -45.47
C VAL A 103 -31.80 3.01 -44.07
N ILE A 104 -32.95 2.34 -43.91
CA ILE A 104 -33.52 1.77 -42.68
C ILE A 104 -33.51 0.22 -42.79
N ARG A 105 -32.95 -0.45 -41.75
CA ARG A 105 -33.30 -1.77 -41.13
C ARG A 105 -33.07 -3.09 -41.93
N PRO A 106 -32.96 -4.29 -41.27
CA PRO A 106 -33.63 -4.66 -40.02
C PRO A 106 -32.85 -5.44 -38.95
N VAL A 107 -33.53 -5.51 -37.81
CA VAL A 107 -33.33 -6.35 -36.62
C VAL A 107 -33.29 -7.83 -37.00
N GLY A 108 -32.31 -8.56 -36.45
CA GLY A 108 -32.26 -10.01 -36.44
C GLY A 108 -31.93 -10.50 -35.03
N ILE A 109 -32.93 -11.08 -34.35
CA ILE A 109 -32.76 -11.85 -33.12
C ILE A 109 -32.43 -13.29 -33.55
N HIS A 110 -31.23 -13.76 -33.24
CA HIS A 110 -30.96 -15.19 -33.05
C HIS A 110 -29.79 -15.36 -32.09
N GLY A 111 -30.06 -16.04 -30.97
CA GLY A 111 -29.02 -16.55 -30.10
C GLY A 111 -28.39 -17.77 -30.74
N GLU A 112 -27.07 -17.88 -30.63
CA GLU A 112 -26.41 -19.17 -30.51
C GLU A 112 -25.03 -18.98 -29.88
N SER A 113 -24.80 -19.74 -28.81
CA SER A 113 -23.51 -19.99 -28.21
C SER A 113 -22.51 -20.51 -29.25
N ARG A 114 -21.34 -19.90 -29.38
CA ARG A 114 -20.15 -20.59 -29.91
C ARG A 114 -18.86 -19.92 -29.45
N PHE A 115 -18.46 -20.29 -28.25
CA PHE A 115 -17.08 -20.23 -27.81
C PHE A 115 -16.29 -21.24 -28.65
N SER A 116 -15.56 -20.79 -29.67
CA SER A 116 -14.48 -21.61 -30.25
C SER A 116 -13.58 -20.79 -31.18
N ARG A 117 -12.27 -20.88 -30.86
CA ARG A 117 -11.06 -20.56 -31.64
C ARG A 117 -10.37 -19.24 -31.29
N PHE A 118 -9.42 -19.35 -30.35
CA PHE A 118 -8.02 -19.00 -30.61
C PHE A 118 -7.13 -20.02 -29.87
N LEU A 119 -6.62 -20.99 -30.63
CA LEU A 119 -5.55 -21.91 -30.23
C LEU A 119 -4.33 -21.57 -31.07
N ILE A 120 -3.47 -20.66 -30.60
CA ILE A 120 -2.04 -20.63 -30.95
C ILE A 120 -1.31 -19.95 -29.77
N TYR A 121 -0.47 -20.71 -29.06
CA TYR A 121 0.94 -20.43 -28.75
C TYR A 121 1.38 -21.09 -27.43
N GLY A 122 2.48 -21.87 -27.49
CA GLY A 122 3.39 -22.07 -26.35
C GLY A 122 3.25 -23.37 -25.53
N GLN A 123 3.47 -24.54 -26.15
CA GLN A 123 3.89 -25.72 -25.39
C GLN A 123 5.28 -25.48 -24.78
N HIS A 124 5.34 -25.12 -23.48
CA HIS A 124 6.58 -25.25 -22.73
C HIS A 124 6.81 -26.72 -22.38
N LYS A 125 7.80 -27.29 -23.08
CA LYS A 125 8.41 -28.60 -22.89
C LYS A 125 8.79 -28.80 -21.42
N ARG A 126 8.03 -29.60 -20.67
CA ARG A 126 8.44 -30.14 -19.36
C ARG A 126 9.54 -31.18 -19.63
N ASN A 127 10.79 -30.80 -19.43
CA ASN A 127 11.87 -31.78 -19.31
C ASN A 127 11.70 -32.48 -17.96
N SER A 128 11.16 -33.70 -17.95
CA SER A 128 11.31 -34.61 -16.81
C SER A 128 12.72 -35.19 -16.87
N ILE A 129 13.62 -34.64 -16.06
CA ILE A 129 14.89 -35.31 -15.79
C ILE A 129 14.58 -36.43 -14.80
N GLN A 130 14.53 -37.66 -15.31
CA GLN A 130 14.51 -38.87 -14.51
C GLN A 130 15.94 -39.14 -14.05
N THR A 131 16.32 -38.60 -12.89
CA THR A 131 17.54 -39.00 -12.19
C THR A 131 17.32 -40.38 -11.58
N CYS A 132 18.06 -41.37 -12.08
CA CYS A 132 18.19 -42.68 -11.44
C CYS A 132 18.83 -42.48 -10.06
N ALA A 133 18.08 -42.76 -8.99
CA ALA A 133 18.63 -42.85 -7.65
C ALA A 133 19.47 -44.12 -7.55
N GLN A 134 20.77 -43.97 -7.28
CA GLN A 134 21.57 -45.07 -6.75
C GLN A 134 21.11 -45.34 -5.32
N ASN A 135 20.81 -46.60 -5.05
CA ASN A 135 20.43 -47.11 -3.74
C ASN A 135 21.61 -46.96 -2.77
N GLU A 136 21.52 -46.01 -1.85
CA GLU A 136 22.16 -46.13 -0.55
C GLU A 136 21.10 -46.58 0.45
N SER A 137 21.39 -47.73 1.08
CA SER A 137 20.55 -48.39 2.06
C SER A 137 20.49 -47.58 3.35
N ASP A 138 19.42 -46.82 3.53
CA ASP A 138 18.99 -46.35 4.84
C ASP A 138 17.66 -47.02 5.16
N GLY A 139 17.61 -47.77 6.26
CA GLY A 139 16.48 -48.59 6.71
C GLY A 139 15.27 -47.78 7.18
N SER A 140 14.75 -46.91 6.32
CA SER A 140 13.52 -46.17 6.53
C SER A 140 12.41 -46.75 5.66
N ASP A 141 11.30 -47.11 6.30
CA ASP A 141 10.17 -47.78 5.68
C ASP A 141 9.68 -46.96 4.47
N PRO A 142 9.65 -47.50 3.23
CA PRO A 142 9.31 -46.74 2.02
C PRO A 142 7.91 -46.10 2.07
N ILE A 143 7.03 -46.63 2.93
CA ILE A 143 5.71 -46.07 3.23
C ILE A 143 5.84 -44.75 4.02
N LEU A 144 6.78 -44.68 4.96
CA LEU A 144 7.03 -43.50 5.80
C LEU A 144 7.60 -42.34 4.98
N LEU A 145 8.53 -42.62 4.06
CA LEU A 145 9.10 -41.60 3.15
C LEU A 145 8.03 -41.02 2.21
N LYS A 146 7.17 -41.87 1.64
CA LYS A 146 6.07 -41.42 0.77
C LYS A 146 5.03 -40.58 1.53
N ALA A 147 4.70 -40.98 2.75
CA ALA A 147 3.80 -40.21 3.62
C ALA A 147 4.41 -38.85 4.02
N GLN A 148 5.72 -38.82 4.30
CA GLN A 148 6.44 -37.59 4.60
C GLN A 148 6.49 -36.63 3.40
N ASP A 149 6.75 -37.15 2.19
CA ASP A 149 6.74 -36.36 0.96
C ASP A 149 5.35 -35.82 0.62
N GLU A 150 4.30 -36.62 0.84
CA GLU A 150 2.92 -36.19 0.65
C GLU A 150 2.52 -35.10 1.65
N ALA A 151 2.85 -35.26 2.94
CA ALA A 151 2.62 -34.26 3.97
C ALA A 151 3.37 -32.95 3.70
N ASN A 152 4.65 -33.03 3.29
CA ASN A 152 5.44 -31.87 2.86
C ASN A 152 4.79 -31.18 1.65
N SER A 153 4.23 -31.94 0.71
CA SER A 153 3.52 -31.39 -0.45
C SER A 153 2.22 -30.68 -0.06
N ILE A 154 1.48 -31.21 0.91
CA ILE A 154 0.23 -30.62 1.42
C ILE A 154 0.55 -29.32 2.15
N LEU A 155 1.55 -29.34 3.05
CA LEU A 155 1.98 -28.15 3.77
C LEU A 155 2.44 -27.04 2.82
N ALA A 156 3.19 -27.38 1.78
CA ALA A 156 3.61 -26.43 0.75
C ALA A 156 2.41 -25.84 -0.02
N ARG A 157 1.39 -26.66 -0.35
CA ARG A 157 0.16 -26.17 -1.02
C ARG A 157 -0.65 -25.24 -0.10
N VAL A 158 -0.82 -25.61 1.16
CA VAL A 158 -1.53 -24.79 2.16
C VAL A 158 -0.80 -23.48 2.38
N SER A 159 0.53 -23.50 2.50
CA SER A 159 1.36 -22.31 2.66
C SER A 159 1.24 -21.37 1.45
N ARG A 160 1.32 -21.90 0.23
CA ARG A 160 1.13 -21.11 -1.01
C ARG A 160 -0.26 -20.48 -1.08
N PHE A 161 -1.30 -21.26 -0.77
CA PHE A 161 -2.66 -20.75 -0.74
C PHE A 161 -2.84 -19.65 0.33
N GLY A 162 -2.30 -19.85 1.53
CA GLY A 162 -2.30 -18.85 2.60
C GLY A 162 -1.58 -17.56 2.20
N SER A 163 -0.42 -17.67 1.55
CA SER A 163 0.31 -16.52 1.00
C SER A 163 -0.50 -15.78 -0.07
N ALA A 164 -1.19 -16.53 -0.94
CA ALA A 164 -2.06 -15.97 -1.96
C ALA A 164 -3.26 -15.23 -1.34
N CYS A 165 -3.90 -15.81 -0.31
CA CYS A 165 -4.97 -15.17 0.45
C CYS A 165 -4.48 -13.89 1.14
N PHE A 166 -3.30 -13.93 1.76
CA PHE A 166 -2.71 -12.76 2.43
C PHE A 166 -2.43 -11.62 1.45
N LYS A 167 -1.92 -11.93 0.25
CA LYS A 167 -1.75 -10.93 -0.82
C LYS A 167 -3.10 -10.40 -1.33
N PHE A 168 -4.12 -11.26 -1.42
CA PHE A 168 -5.43 -10.94 -1.96
C PHE A 168 -6.14 -9.88 -1.10
N VAL A 169 -6.04 -9.97 0.22
CA VAL A 169 -6.61 -8.97 1.14
C VAL A 169 -5.85 -7.65 1.19
N ARG A 170 -4.71 -7.51 0.50
CA ARG A 170 -3.83 -6.32 0.49
C ARG A 170 -3.38 -5.90 1.90
N PRO A 171 -2.29 -6.50 2.42
CA PRO A 171 -1.87 -6.36 3.82
C PRO A 171 -1.66 -4.92 4.29
N PHE A 172 -1.15 -4.04 3.44
CA PHE A 172 -0.91 -2.65 3.81
C PHE A 172 -2.22 -1.87 4.05
N VAL A 173 -3.29 -2.21 3.31
CA VAL A 173 -4.62 -1.62 3.53
C VAL A 173 -5.24 -2.19 4.80
N MET A 174 -5.09 -3.49 5.04
CA MET A 174 -5.50 -4.13 6.31
C MET A 174 -4.83 -3.50 7.52
N LEU A 175 -3.51 -3.27 7.42
CA LEU A 175 -2.75 -2.63 8.48
C LEU A 175 -3.26 -1.21 8.76
N GLN A 176 -3.64 -0.46 7.72
CA GLN A 176 -4.19 0.88 7.89
C GLN A 176 -5.52 0.83 8.65
N VAL A 177 -6.43 -0.06 8.25
CA VAL A 177 -7.71 -0.22 8.93
C VAL A 177 -7.54 -0.68 10.37
N LEU A 178 -6.59 -1.59 10.63
CA LEU A 178 -6.23 -2.03 11.97
C LEU A 178 -5.77 -0.87 12.86
N ILE A 179 -4.84 -0.05 12.35
CA ILE A 179 -4.32 1.13 13.07
C ILE A 179 -5.46 2.14 13.30
N THR A 180 -6.23 2.47 12.27
CA THR A 180 -7.36 3.41 12.38
C THR A 180 -8.36 2.96 13.43
N ALA A 181 -8.79 1.69 13.38
CA ALA A 181 -9.78 1.19 14.33
C ALA A 181 -9.24 1.14 15.76
N SER A 182 -7.99 0.71 15.93
CA SER A 182 -7.32 0.67 17.22
C SER A 182 -7.13 2.07 17.82
N SER A 183 -6.77 3.06 17.00
CA SER A 183 -6.59 4.44 17.43
C SER A 183 -7.90 5.13 17.79
N LEU A 184 -8.97 4.92 17.02
CA LEU A 184 -10.31 5.42 17.35
C LEU A 184 -10.80 4.79 18.66
N PHE A 185 -10.59 3.48 18.82
CA PHE A 185 -10.94 2.77 20.05
C PHE A 185 -10.15 3.32 21.26
N ALA A 186 -8.82 3.45 21.12
CA ALA A 186 -7.94 4.01 22.14
C ALA A 186 -8.34 5.44 22.52
N ARG A 187 -8.71 6.28 21.54
CA ARG A 187 -9.15 7.64 21.81
C ARG A 187 -10.37 7.69 22.71
N VAL A 188 -11.41 6.89 22.42
CA VAL A 188 -12.63 6.86 23.26
C VAL A 188 -12.31 6.40 24.68
N LEU A 189 -11.38 5.45 24.85
CA LEU A 189 -10.93 5.01 26.17
C LEU A 189 -10.14 6.08 26.92
N VAL A 190 -9.27 6.83 26.24
CA VAL A 190 -8.53 7.96 26.83
C VAL A 190 -9.49 9.04 27.32
N GLU A 191 -10.59 9.30 26.60
CA GLU A 191 -11.64 10.23 27.03
C GLU A 191 -12.49 9.68 28.19
N ASN A 192 -12.54 8.36 28.39
CA ASN A 192 -13.40 7.70 29.37
C ASN A 192 -12.66 6.61 30.17
N PRO A 193 -11.55 6.95 30.86
CA PRO A 193 -10.69 5.96 31.52
C PRO A 193 -11.43 5.12 32.57
N GLN A 194 -12.44 5.70 33.23
CA GLN A 194 -13.28 5.04 34.22
C GLN A 194 -14.11 3.86 33.68
N LEU A 195 -14.32 3.80 32.35
CA LEU A 195 -15.09 2.74 31.70
C LEU A 195 -14.22 1.57 31.24
N PHE A 196 -12.90 1.67 31.36
CA PHE A 196 -11.99 0.64 30.90
C PHE A 196 -12.15 -0.67 31.68
N LYS A 197 -12.35 -1.77 30.95
CA LYS A 197 -12.40 -3.14 31.48
C LYS A 197 -11.69 -4.08 30.52
N TRP A 198 -10.89 -5.01 31.04
CA TRP A 198 -10.25 -6.04 30.22
C TRP A 198 -11.23 -6.85 29.37
N SER A 199 -12.44 -7.11 29.90
CA SER A 199 -13.52 -7.76 29.16
C SER A 199 -13.96 -6.99 27.91
N LEU A 200 -13.81 -5.67 27.88
CA LEU A 200 -14.15 -4.85 26.72
C LEU A 200 -13.19 -5.09 25.57
N LEU A 201 -11.89 -5.25 25.86
CA LEU A 201 -10.89 -5.56 24.83
C LEU A 201 -11.21 -6.88 24.12
N PHE A 202 -11.58 -7.92 24.87
CA PHE A 202 -12.01 -9.19 24.28
C PHE A 202 -13.30 -9.06 23.45
N LYS A 203 -14.23 -8.18 23.86
CA LYS A 203 -15.45 -7.88 23.09
C LYS A 203 -15.18 -7.03 21.84
N ALA A 204 -14.10 -6.24 21.82
CA ALA A 204 -13.73 -5.40 20.69
C ALA A 204 -13.06 -6.20 19.55
N ILE A 205 -12.37 -7.31 19.86
CA ILE A 205 -11.67 -8.14 18.87
C ILE A 205 -12.59 -8.61 17.74
N PRO A 206 -13.77 -9.21 18.00
CA PRO A 206 -14.68 -9.60 16.93
C PRO A 206 -15.12 -8.40 16.07
N GLY A 207 -15.42 -7.25 16.67
CA GLY A 207 -15.77 -6.04 15.93
C GLY A 207 -14.66 -5.56 15.00
N LEU A 208 -13.41 -5.60 15.46
CA LEU A 208 -12.23 -5.30 14.65
C LEU A 208 -12.10 -6.29 13.48
N ILE A 209 -12.28 -7.59 13.72
CA ILE A 209 -12.28 -8.61 12.67
C ILE A 209 -13.36 -8.31 11.63
N ALA A 210 -14.58 -7.94 12.05
CA ALA A 210 -15.65 -7.58 11.12
C ALA A 210 -15.23 -6.41 10.22
N VAL A 211 -14.68 -5.33 10.80
CA VAL A 211 -14.21 -4.16 10.02
C VAL A 211 -13.11 -4.56 9.02
N LEU A 212 -12.16 -5.41 9.42
CA LEU A 212 -11.12 -5.93 8.53
C LEU A 212 -11.72 -6.78 7.40
N LEU A 213 -12.73 -7.61 7.68
CA LEU A 213 -13.42 -8.40 6.64
C LEU A 213 -14.17 -7.51 5.65
N CYS A 214 -14.78 -6.40 6.09
CA CYS A 214 -15.39 -5.43 5.18
C CYS A 214 -14.36 -4.79 4.25
N GLN A 215 -13.17 -4.46 4.78
CA GLN A 215 -12.09 -3.93 3.96
C GLN A 215 -11.53 -4.98 3.01
N ALA A 216 -11.47 -6.24 3.45
CA ALA A 216 -10.99 -7.36 2.66
C ALA A 216 -11.92 -7.55 1.46
N TYR A 217 -13.22 -7.62 1.73
CA TYR A 217 -14.25 -7.65 0.70
C TYR A 217 -14.06 -6.55 -0.35
N SER A 218 -13.89 -5.30 0.08
CA SER A 218 -13.68 -4.16 -0.82
C SER A 218 -12.45 -4.32 -1.73
N SER A 219 -11.34 -4.81 -1.17
CA SER A 219 -10.09 -5.01 -1.90
C SER A 219 -10.13 -6.24 -2.82
N CYS A 220 -10.81 -7.29 -2.39
CA CYS A 220 -10.92 -8.58 -3.05
C CYS A 220 -11.92 -8.53 -4.22
N ILE A 221 -13.11 -7.97 -4.02
CA ILE A 221 -14.09 -7.80 -5.10
C ILE A 221 -13.55 -6.89 -6.20
N ASN A 222 -12.82 -5.83 -5.84
CA ASN A 222 -12.19 -4.97 -6.83
C ASN A 222 -11.22 -5.75 -7.74
N GLN A 223 -10.41 -6.63 -7.17
CA GLN A 223 -9.45 -7.45 -7.94
C GLN A 223 -10.14 -8.45 -8.89
N ILE A 224 -11.27 -9.03 -8.48
CA ILE A 224 -12.05 -9.94 -9.33
C ILE A 224 -12.53 -9.21 -10.59
N TYR A 225 -13.09 -8.01 -10.41
CA TYR A 225 -13.66 -7.22 -11.50
C TYR A 225 -12.63 -6.42 -12.31
N ASP A 226 -11.38 -6.37 -11.85
CA ASP A 226 -10.28 -5.64 -12.48
C ASP A 226 -9.21 -6.56 -13.07
N VAL A 227 -9.46 -7.87 -13.15
CA VAL A 227 -8.47 -8.85 -13.60
C VAL A 227 -7.79 -8.48 -14.93
N ASP A 228 -8.54 -7.92 -15.89
CA ASP A 228 -8.00 -7.56 -17.21
C ASP A 228 -7.13 -6.28 -17.17
N ILE A 229 -7.53 -5.29 -16.33
CA ILE A 229 -6.78 -4.04 -16.13
C ILE A 229 -5.51 -4.33 -15.31
N ASP A 230 -5.65 -5.08 -14.23
CA ASP A 230 -4.55 -5.44 -13.33
C ASP A 230 -3.57 -6.42 -13.98
N ARG A 231 -3.93 -7.14 -15.05
CA ARG A 231 -2.98 -7.93 -15.84
C ARG A 231 -1.90 -7.05 -16.51
N ILE A 232 -2.18 -5.76 -16.74
CA ILE A 232 -1.21 -4.79 -17.27
C ILE A 232 -0.48 -4.10 -16.11
N ASN A 233 -1.23 -3.60 -15.13
CA ASN A 233 -0.67 -2.73 -14.10
C ASN A 233 -0.04 -3.49 -12.92
N LYS A 234 -0.61 -4.65 -12.56
CA LYS A 234 -0.40 -5.36 -11.28
C LYS A 234 -0.36 -6.88 -11.46
N GLN A 235 0.59 -7.36 -12.27
CA GLN A 235 0.77 -8.79 -12.59
C GLN A 235 1.09 -9.68 -11.38
N TYR A 236 1.55 -9.08 -10.28
CA TYR A 236 1.89 -9.78 -9.05
C TYR A 236 0.66 -10.10 -8.17
N LEU A 237 -0.54 -9.62 -8.52
CA LEU A 237 -1.74 -9.88 -7.73
C LEU A 237 -2.21 -11.32 -7.88
N PRO A 238 -2.77 -11.94 -6.82
CA PRO A 238 -3.04 -13.38 -6.83
C PRO A 238 -3.96 -13.87 -7.95
N VAL A 239 -4.96 -13.08 -8.34
CA VAL A 239 -5.89 -13.44 -9.42
C VAL A 239 -5.23 -13.29 -10.80
N THR A 240 -4.34 -12.31 -10.98
CA THR A 240 -3.67 -12.06 -12.26
C THR A 240 -2.44 -12.95 -12.46
N SER A 241 -1.71 -13.27 -11.39
CA SER A 241 -0.59 -14.22 -11.39
C SER A 241 -1.04 -15.68 -11.54
N GLY A 242 -2.31 -15.97 -11.26
CA GLY A 242 -2.86 -17.33 -11.26
C GLY A 242 -2.65 -18.09 -9.94
N ASP A 243 -2.14 -17.44 -8.90
CA ASP A 243 -2.02 -18.03 -7.55
C ASP A 243 -3.39 -18.33 -6.92
N LEU A 244 -4.42 -17.57 -7.29
CA LEU A 244 -5.83 -17.84 -6.98
C LEU A 244 -6.64 -18.01 -8.26
N SER A 245 -7.38 -19.12 -8.34
CA SER A 245 -8.42 -19.29 -9.35
C SER A 245 -9.60 -18.36 -9.10
N MET A 246 -10.34 -18.03 -10.15
CA MET A 246 -11.55 -17.19 -10.04
C MET A 246 -12.59 -17.77 -9.06
N LYS A 247 -12.72 -19.10 -9.00
CA LYS A 247 -13.60 -19.79 -8.04
C LYS A 247 -13.16 -19.58 -6.60
N GLN A 248 -11.85 -19.66 -6.32
CA GLN A 248 -11.30 -19.41 -4.99
C GLN A 248 -11.46 -17.94 -4.59
N ALA A 249 -11.24 -17.01 -5.51
CA ALA A 249 -11.43 -15.58 -5.25
C ALA A 249 -12.88 -15.27 -4.85
N TRP A 250 -13.86 -15.78 -5.60
CA TRP A 250 -15.28 -15.62 -5.25
C TRP A 250 -15.65 -16.29 -3.92
N PHE A 251 -15.11 -17.48 -3.64
CA PHE A 251 -15.32 -18.15 -2.36
C PHE A 251 -14.84 -17.28 -1.18
N LEU A 252 -13.65 -16.68 -1.29
CA LEU A 252 -13.10 -15.79 -0.25
C LEU A 252 -13.95 -14.54 -0.05
N VAL A 253 -14.38 -13.89 -1.14
CA VAL A 253 -15.25 -12.70 -1.09
C VAL A 253 -16.59 -13.00 -0.42
N ILE A 254 -17.22 -14.14 -0.74
CA ILE A 254 -18.48 -14.57 -0.09
C ILE A 254 -18.23 -14.90 1.38
N PHE A 255 -17.13 -15.60 1.68
CA PHE A 255 -16.74 -15.93 3.05
C PHE A 255 -16.55 -14.68 3.91
N GLU A 256 -15.84 -13.66 3.41
CA GLU A 256 -15.61 -12.38 4.10
C GLU A 256 -16.92 -11.71 4.51
N VAL A 257 -17.89 -11.65 3.59
CA VAL A 257 -19.23 -11.07 3.85
C VAL A 257 -20.00 -11.90 4.88
N LEU A 258 -20.10 -13.21 4.69
CA LEU A 258 -20.90 -14.08 5.56
C LEU A 258 -20.35 -14.11 6.99
N VAL A 259 -19.04 -14.20 7.15
CA VAL A 259 -18.39 -14.21 8.47
C VAL A 259 -18.53 -12.85 9.14
N GLY A 260 -18.36 -11.75 8.41
CA GLY A 260 -18.54 -10.41 8.97
C GLY A 260 -19.97 -10.16 9.48
N ILE A 261 -20.98 -10.58 8.71
CA ILE A 261 -22.39 -10.52 9.13
C ILE A 261 -22.66 -11.43 10.34
N LEU A 262 -22.09 -12.65 10.34
CA LEU A 262 -22.23 -13.58 11.46
C LEU A 262 -21.65 -12.98 12.75
N ILE A 263 -20.47 -12.36 12.68
CA ILE A 263 -19.86 -11.68 13.82
C ILE A 263 -20.78 -10.60 14.38
N LEU A 264 -21.29 -9.70 13.53
CA LEU A 264 -22.22 -8.64 13.96
C LEU A 264 -23.46 -9.20 14.65
N ARG A 265 -24.01 -10.30 14.12
CA ARG A 265 -25.15 -11.00 14.73
C ARG A 265 -24.81 -11.59 16.08
N LEU A 266 -23.67 -12.28 16.21
CA LEU A 266 -23.22 -12.87 17.48
C LEU A 266 -22.90 -11.82 18.54
N MET A 267 -22.44 -10.64 18.11
CA MET A 267 -22.20 -9.50 19.01
C MET A 267 -23.48 -8.78 19.44
N ASN A 268 -24.64 -9.12 18.87
CA ASN A 268 -25.87 -8.34 18.99
C ASN A 268 -25.64 -6.85 18.67
N ALA A 269 -24.90 -6.58 17.59
CA ALA A 269 -24.59 -5.22 17.18
C ALA A 269 -25.89 -4.42 16.96
N ASP A 270 -25.89 -3.16 17.36
CA ASP A 270 -27.05 -2.30 17.20
C ASP A 270 -27.34 -1.99 15.71
N ARG A 271 -28.51 -1.39 15.46
CA ARG A 271 -28.97 -1.12 14.09
C ARG A 271 -28.06 -0.16 13.33
N ILE A 272 -27.48 0.84 13.99
CA ILE A 272 -26.64 1.84 13.34
C ILE A 272 -25.30 1.21 12.97
N THR A 273 -24.65 0.49 13.90
CA THR A 273 -23.40 -0.24 13.62
C THR A 273 -23.58 -1.22 12.47
N THR A 274 -24.67 -2.00 12.49
CA THR A 274 -24.99 -2.96 11.43
C THR A 274 -25.28 -2.25 10.09
N SER A 275 -25.97 -1.12 10.11
CA SER A 275 -26.27 -0.34 8.89
C SER A 275 -25.01 0.28 8.28
N MET A 276 -24.07 0.77 9.09
CA MET A 276 -22.78 1.29 8.62
C MET A 276 -21.95 0.19 7.96
N TYR A 277 -21.97 -1.02 8.52
CA TYR A 277 -21.31 -2.17 7.92
C TYR A 277 -21.88 -2.52 6.54
N TYR A 278 -23.20 -2.64 6.43
CA TYR A 278 -23.86 -2.90 5.15
C TYR A 278 -23.65 -1.77 4.14
N LEU A 279 -23.62 -0.52 4.59
CA LEU A 279 -23.30 0.62 3.73
C LEU A 279 -21.87 0.51 3.17
N GLY A 280 -20.91 0.08 3.99
CA GLY A 280 -19.54 -0.22 3.54
C GLY A 280 -19.50 -1.29 2.45
N LEU A 281 -20.18 -2.42 2.66
CA LEU A 281 -20.30 -3.48 1.66
C LEU A 281 -20.99 -2.99 0.38
N LEU A 282 -22.07 -2.23 0.51
CA LEU A 282 -22.82 -1.68 -0.61
C LEU A 282 -21.93 -0.75 -1.44
N LEU A 283 -21.24 0.20 -0.82
CA LEU A 283 -20.38 1.15 -1.52
C LEU A 283 -19.19 0.46 -2.19
N ALA A 284 -18.59 -0.55 -1.54
CA ALA A 284 -17.57 -1.38 -2.16
C ALA A 284 -18.09 -2.11 -3.41
N THR A 285 -19.32 -2.62 -3.33
CA THR A 285 -19.98 -3.30 -4.47
C THR A 285 -20.28 -2.33 -5.60
N LEU A 286 -20.88 -1.18 -5.31
CA LEU A 286 -21.19 -0.13 -6.30
C LEU A 286 -19.93 0.45 -6.94
N TYR A 287 -18.82 0.47 -6.19
CA TYR A 287 -17.53 0.92 -6.70
C TYR A 287 -16.99 -0.02 -7.80
N SER A 288 -17.04 -1.34 -7.60
CA SER A 288 -16.37 -2.31 -8.49
C SER A 288 -17.27 -2.99 -9.52
N THR A 289 -18.58 -3.11 -9.26
CA THR A 289 -19.48 -3.98 -10.04
C THR A 289 -20.42 -3.22 -11.00
N PRO A 290 -20.73 -3.75 -12.20
CA PRO A 290 -21.76 -3.20 -13.09
C PRO A 290 -23.17 -3.29 -12.46
N PRO A 291 -24.11 -2.38 -12.82
CA PRO A 291 -24.00 -1.35 -13.86
C PRO A 291 -23.37 -0.03 -13.39
N PHE A 292 -23.13 0.16 -12.08
CA PHE A 292 -22.68 1.45 -11.54
C PHE A 292 -21.18 1.66 -11.68
N ARG A 293 -20.38 0.66 -11.23
CA ARG A 293 -18.92 0.60 -11.32
C ARG A 293 -18.25 1.97 -11.20
N PHE A 294 -18.46 2.66 -10.07
CA PHE A 294 -18.02 4.05 -9.88
C PHE A 294 -16.53 4.29 -10.15
N LYS A 295 -15.72 3.24 -10.08
CA LYS A 295 -14.30 3.29 -10.45
C LYS A 295 -14.02 3.76 -11.89
N GLU A 296 -14.99 3.65 -12.81
CA GLU A 296 -14.85 4.11 -14.20
C GLU A 296 -14.98 5.62 -14.35
N SER A 297 -15.54 6.30 -13.34
CA SER A 297 -15.62 7.76 -13.30
C SER A 297 -14.59 8.31 -12.31
N PRO A 298 -13.65 9.16 -12.76
CA PRO A 298 -12.67 9.77 -11.85
C PRO A 298 -13.36 10.70 -10.83
N VAL A 299 -14.47 11.34 -11.22
CA VAL A 299 -15.25 12.20 -10.32
C VAL A 299 -15.95 11.35 -9.26
N ALA A 300 -16.62 10.26 -9.65
CA ALA A 300 -17.28 9.38 -8.69
C ALA A 300 -16.26 8.74 -7.74
N THR A 301 -15.11 8.32 -8.25
CA THR A 301 -14.00 7.78 -7.45
C THR A 301 -13.50 8.78 -6.41
N SER A 302 -13.35 10.05 -6.78
CA SER A 302 -12.94 11.14 -5.86
C SER A 302 -14.03 11.59 -4.87
N ILE A 303 -15.24 11.04 -4.96
CA ILE A 303 -16.31 11.25 -3.96
C ILE A 303 -16.44 10.01 -3.07
N VAL A 304 -16.49 8.83 -3.68
CA VAL A 304 -16.76 7.57 -2.98
C VAL A 304 -15.60 7.17 -2.08
N ILE A 305 -14.35 7.26 -2.53
CA ILE A 305 -13.19 6.85 -1.71
C ILE A 305 -13.06 7.71 -0.44
N PRO A 306 -13.15 9.06 -0.51
CA PRO A 306 -13.16 9.91 0.69
C PRO A 306 -14.36 9.66 1.60
N LEU A 307 -15.54 9.45 1.01
CA LEU A 307 -16.74 9.13 1.77
C LEU A 307 -16.59 7.81 2.55
N THR A 308 -16.08 6.75 1.92
CA THR A 308 -15.93 5.44 2.57
C THR A 308 -14.81 5.43 3.60
N GLY A 309 -13.59 5.83 3.21
CA GLY A 309 -12.40 5.70 4.05
C GLY A 309 -12.20 6.87 5.02
N GLY A 310 -12.60 8.07 4.62
CA GLY A 310 -12.44 9.29 5.43
C GLY A 310 -13.59 9.53 6.39
N VAL A 311 -14.84 9.29 5.94
CA VAL A 311 -16.05 9.62 6.73
C VAL A 311 -16.66 8.37 7.36
N ILE A 312 -17.17 7.44 6.55
CA ILE A 312 -17.95 6.28 7.03
C ILE A 312 -17.12 5.40 7.96
N GLN A 313 -15.88 5.08 7.58
CA GLN A 313 -15.00 4.25 8.42
C GLN A 313 -14.73 4.91 9.77
N ASN A 314 -14.37 6.19 9.79
CA ASN A 314 -14.08 6.91 11.04
C ASN A 314 -15.32 7.03 11.93
N LEU A 315 -16.44 7.50 11.39
CA LEU A 315 -17.68 7.66 12.14
C LEU A 315 -18.26 6.31 12.58
N GLY A 316 -18.20 5.29 11.73
CA GLY A 316 -18.70 3.94 12.03
C GLY A 316 -17.95 3.30 13.19
N VAL A 317 -16.61 3.32 13.17
CA VAL A 317 -15.81 2.75 14.26
C VAL A 317 -15.93 3.56 15.54
N PHE A 318 -15.94 4.90 15.44
CA PHE A 318 -16.13 5.76 16.60
C PHE A 318 -17.49 5.53 17.26
N TYR A 319 -18.56 5.48 16.46
CA TYR A 319 -19.91 5.17 16.91
C TYR A 319 -19.97 3.80 17.61
N ALA A 320 -19.50 2.75 16.94
CA ALA A 320 -19.54 1.39 17.46
C ALA A 320 -18.77 1.26 18.79
N THR A 321 -17.63 1.94 18.90
CA THR A 321 -16.85 1.99 20.14
C THR A 321 -17.65 2.63 21.27
N ARG A 322 -18.24 3.81 21.05
CA ARG A 322 -19.04 4.51 22.07
C ARG A 322 -20.28 3.71 22.46
N ALA A 323 -20.99 3.15 21.48
CA ALA A 323 -22.15 2.30 21.71
C ALA A 323 -21.79 1.07 22.56
N SER A 324 -20.63 0.45 22.33
CA SER A 324 -20.15 -0.70 23.13
C SER A 324 -19.88 -0.36 24.61
N LEU A 325 -19.63 0.92 24.89
CA LEU A 325 -19.44 1.48 26.22
C LEU A 325 -20.74 2.02 26.85
N GLY A 326 -21.88 1.92 26.14
CA GLY A 326 -23.15 2.52 26.56
C GLY A 326 -23.16 4.04 26.51
N LEU A 327 -22.22 4.65 25.77
CA LEU A 327 -22.13 6.09 25.62
C LEU A 327 -22.96 6.57 24.42
N PRO A 328 -23.64 7.73 24.54
CA PRO A 328 -24.27 8.34 23.38
C PRO A 328 -23.20 8.83 22.39
N PHE A 329 -23.56 8.89 21.11
CA PHE A 329 -22.73 9.56 20.11
C PHE A 329 -22.66 11.06 20.42
N CYS A 330 -21.44 11.61 20.41
CA CYS A 330 -21.23 13.05 20.51
C CYS A 330 -20.13 13.48 19.54
N TRP A 331 -20.31 14.66 18.95
CA TRP A 331 -19.24 15.31 18.21
C TRP A 331 -18.21 15.88 19.18
N SER A 332 -16.93 15.67 18.86
CA SER A 332 -15.80 16.28 19.53
C SER A 332 -14.89 16.97 18.50
N PRO A 333 -14.13 17.99 18.89
CA PRO A 333 -13.13 18.59 17.99
C PRO A 333 -12.18 17.57 17.38
N SER A 334 -11.73 16.58 18.18
CA SER A 334 -10.81 15.54 17.73
C SER A 334 -11.43 14.65 16.65
N ILE A 335 -12.69 14.20 16.82
CA ILE A 335 -13.34 13.35 15.79
C ILE A 335 -13.62 14.14 14.49
N VAL A 336 -14.01 15.42 14.59
CA VAL A 336 -14.18 16.29 13.41
C VAL A 336 -12.84 16.50 12.70
N PHE A 337 -11.78 16.73 13.47
CA PHE A 337 -10.42 16.88 12.95
C PHE A 337 -9.97 15.63 12.18
N ILE A 338 -9.95 14.45 12.82
CA ILE A 338 -9.42 13.23 12.16
C ILE A 338 -10.28 12.82 10.97
N THR A 339 -11.59 13.02 11.05
CA THR A 339 -12.51 12.74 9.93
C THR A 339 -12.20 13.65 8.75
N THR A 340 -12.01 14.94 8.99
CA THR A 340 -11.65 15.91 7.93
C THR A 340 -10.27 15.60 7.35
N PHE A 341 -9.28 15.37 8.21
CA PHE A 341 -7.90 15.08 7.82
C PHE A 341 -7.82 13.80 6.97
N ALA A 342 -8.44 12.71 7.43
CA ALA A 342 -8.49 11.44 6.71
C ALA A 342 -9.28 11.54 5.40
N THR A 343 -10.34 12.35 5.35
CA THR A 343 -11.11 12.60 4.12
C THR A 343 -10.25 13.28 3.06
N LEU A 344 -9.49 14.32 3.42
CA LEU A 344 -8.56 14.98 2.49
C LEU A 344 -7.46 14.02 2.01
N TYR A 345 -6.93 13.17 2.91
CA TYR A 345 -6.00 12.11 2.53
C TYR A 345 -6.60 11.09 1.56
N CYS A 346 -7.83 10.64 1.82
CA CYS A 346 -8.53 9.71 0.94
C CYS A 346 -8.84 10.33 -0.43
N THR A 347 -9.09 11.64 -0.50
CA THR A 347 -9.22 12.38 -1.78
C THR A 347 -7.91 12.37 -2.55
N VAL A 348 -6.80 12.52 -1.84
CA VAL A 348 -5.48 12.41 -2.46
C VAL A 348 -5.20 10.97 -2.90
N PHE A 349 -5.56 9.95 -2.12
CA PHE A 349 -5.42 8.56 -2.52
C PHE A 349 -6.23 8.21 -3.78
N SER A 350 -7.46 8.72 -3.87
CA SER A 350 -8.34 8.45 -5.01
C SER A 350 -7.76 8.93 -6.32
N ILE A 351 -6.98 10.01 -6.29
CA ILE A 351 -6.38 10.64 -7.47
C ILE A 351 -4.94 10.13 -7.70
N MET A 352 -4.13 9.98 -6.65
CA MET A 352 -2.72 9.57 -6.76
C MET A 352 -2.55 8.12 -7.18
N LYS A 353 -3.48 7.23 -6.82
CA LYS A 353 -3.41 5.82 -7.22
C LYS A 353 -3.35 5.66 -8.74
N ASP A 354 -4.08 6.52 -9.46
CA ASP A 354 -4.25 6.45 -10.91
C ASP A 354 -2.94 6.80 -11.66
N ILE A 355 -1.98 7.49 -11.01
CA ILE A 355 -0.67 7.77 -11.63
C ILE A 355 0.08 6.47 -11.94
N THR A 356 -0.03 5.47 -11.04
CA THR A 356 0.62 4.17 -11.24
C THR A 356 -0.11 3.27 -12.24
N ASP A 357 -1.39 3.56 -12.48
CA ASP A 357 -2.30 2.75 -13.29
C ASP A 357 -2.53 3.32 -14.71
N MET A 358 -1.93 4.47 -15.04
CA MET A 358 -2.14 5.21 -16.30
C MET A 358 -2.06 4.35 -17.57
N GLU A 359 -1.09 3.43 -17.66
CA GLU A 359 -0.92 2.60 -18.86
C GLU A 359 -2.12 1.66 -19.09
N GLY A 360 -2.55 0.96 -18.04
CA GLY A 360 -3.72 0.10 -18.09
C GLY A 360 -5.03 0.88 -18.33
N ASP A 361 -5.15 2.07 -17.71
CA ASP A 361 -6.31 2.94 -17.88
C ASP A 361 -6.45 3.40 -19.34
N MET A 362 -5.36 3.85 -19.96
CA MET A 362 -5.34 4.27 -21.36
C MET A 362 -5.72 3.12 -22.31
N LYS A 363 -5.21 1.91 -22.07
CA LYS A 363 -5.53 0.72 -22.88
C LYS A 363 -7.01 0.31 -22.78
N HIS A 364 -7.67 0.63 -21.67
CA HIS A 364 -9.09 0.35 -21.45
C HIS A 364 -10.00 1.57 -21.68
N ASN A 365 -9.48 2.65 -22.28
CA ASN A 365 -10.21 3.90 -22.53
C ASN A 365 -10.80 4.57 -21.26
N ILE A 366 -10.17 4.36 -20.10
CA ILE A 366 -10.55 5.00 -18.84
C ILE A 366 -9.84 6.35 -18.75
N ARG A 367 -10.61 7.45 -18.70
CA ARG A 367 -10.08 8.81 -18.67
C ARG A 367 -9.87 9.31 -17.24
N THR A 368 -8.87 8.76 -16.53
CA THR A 368 -8.52 9.20 -15.17
C THR A 368 -7.86 10.59 -15.17
N PHE A 369 -7.81 11.26 -14.00
CA PHE A 369 -7.23 12.60 -13.89
C PHE A 369 -5.76 12.67 -14.35
N PRO A 370 -4.87 11.72 -14.01
CA PRO A 370 -3.50 11.71 -14.52
C PRO A 370 -3.41 11.52 -16.03
N VAL A 371 -4.34 10.76 -16.64
CA VAL A 371 -4.41 10.58 -18.10
C VAL A 371 -4.82 11.88 -18.80
N ILE A 372 -5.72 12.67 -18.21
CA ILE A 372 -6.21 13.93 -18.79
C ILE A 372 -5.20 15.08 -18.59
N PHE A 373 -4.67 15.24 -17.37
CA PHE A 373 -3.89 16.42 -16.99
C PHE A 373 -2.38 16.18 -16.89
N GLY A 374 -1.95 14.92 -16.94
CA GLY A 374 -0.57 14.49 -16.76
C GLY A 374 -0.22 14.25 -15.29
N PRO A 375 0.73 13.34 -15.01
CA PRO A 375 1.06 12.90 -13.64
C PRO A 375 1.63 14.03 -12.79
N ARG A 376 2.44 14.93 -13.38
CA ARG A 376 3.05 16.07 -12.67
C ARG A 376 2.01 17.01 -12.07
N LYS A 377 1.03 17.46 -12.86
CA LYS A 377 0.01 18.42 -12.39
C LYS A 377 -0.83 17.81 -11.27
N ILE A 378 -1.19 16.54 -11.42
CA ILE A 378 -1.99 15.81 -10.46
C ILE A 378 -1.24 15.54 -9.16
N ALA A 379 0.04 15.17 -9.23
CA ALA A 379 0.86 15.01 -8.05
C ALA A 379 1.04 16.33 -7.30
N MET A 380 1.38 17.42 -7.99
CA MET A 380 1.53 18.74 -7.36
C MET A 380 0.23 19.23 -6.72
N PHE A 381 -0.92 19.04 -7.37
CA PHE A 381 -2.23 19.34 -6.81
C PHE A 381 -2.48 18.54 -5.52
N SER A 382 -2.21 17.24 -5.56
CA SER A 382 -2.37 16.34 -4.41
C SER A 382 -1.46 16.72 -3.24
N ILE A 383 -0.19 17.03 -3.51
CA ILE A 383 0.76 17.52 -2.51
C ILE A 383 0.26 18.84 -1.91
N GLY A 384 -0.26 19.76 -2.73
CA GLY A 384 -0.86 21.01 -2.27
C GLY A 384 -2.01 20.79 -1.28
N ILE A 385 -2.94 19.86 -1.58
CA ILE A 385 -4.02 19.49 -0.65
C ILE A 385 -3.45 19.00 0.68
N LEU A 386 -2.47 18.09 0.65
CA LEU A 386 -1.88 17.54 1.87
C LEU A 386 -1.12 18.59 2.69
N LEU A 387 -0.43 19.54 2.04
CA LEU A 387 0.23 20.64 2.74
C LEU A 387 -0.77 21.56 3.41
N VAL A 388 -1.86 21.93 2.74
CA VAL A 388 -2.95 22.69 3.36
C VAL A 388 -3.53 21.93 4.55
N ASN A 389 -3.70 20.61 4.42
CA ASN A 389 -4.18 19.76 5.50
C ASN A 389 -3.23 19.79 6.72
N TYR A 390 -1.92 19.65 6.52
CA TYR A 390 -0.93 19.75 7.60
C TYR A 390 -0.82 21.16 8.22
N ILE A 391 -0.96 22.22 7.42
CA ILE A 391 -1.03 23.59 7.93
C ILE A 391 -2.27 23.75 8.81
N GLY A 392 -3.43 23.25 8.36
CA GLY A 392 -4.66 23.23 9.15
C GLY A 392 -4.51 22.43 10.45
N ALA A 393 -3.83 21.29 10.40
CA ALA A 393 -3.54 20.47 11.58
C ALA A 393 -2.62 21.17 12.59
N THR A 394 -1.57 21.82 12.10
CA THR A 394 -0.66 22.66 12.91
C THR A 394 -1.44 23.80 13.56
N ALA A 395 -2.31 24.48 12.81
CA ALA A 395 -3.16 25.55 13.34
C ALA A 395 -4.15 25.03 14.39
N ALA A 396 -4.81 23.89 14.16
CA ALA A 396 -5.72 23.27 15.12
C ALA A 396 -5.01 22.94 16.44
N ALA A 397 -3.78 22.40 16.39
CA ALA A 397 -2.99 22.12 17.57
C ALA A 397 -2.59 23.39 18.37
N ILE A 398 -2.46 24.54 17.71
CA ILE A 398 -2.15 25.84 18.35
C ILE A 398 -3.41 26.47 18.96
N TYR A 399 -4.51 26.50 18.21
CA TYR A 399 -5.73 27.21 18.62
C TYR A 399 -6.65 26.40 19.53
N MET A 400 -6.46 25.07 19.62
CA MET A 400 -7.30 24.18 20.42
C MET A 400 -6.48 23.33 21.41
N PRO A 401 -5.66 23.94 22.29
CA PRO A 401 -4.80 23.21 23.22
C PRO A 401 -5.57 22.35 24.24
N GLN A 402 -6.87 22.60 24.43
CA GLN A 402 -7.76 21.78 25.25
C GLN A 402 -8.18 20.46 24.57
N ALA A 403 -8.18 20.43 23.24
CA ALA A 403 -8.47 19.21 22.49
C ALA A 403 -7.17 18.43 22.28
N PHE A 404 -6.13 19.10 21.79
CA PHE A 404 -4.87 18.47 21.40
C PHE A 404 -3.80 18.58 22.47
N LYS A 405 -3.04 17.50 22.72
CA LYS A 405 -1.78 17.58 23.46
C LYS A 405 -0.72 18.24 22.57
N SER A 406 -0.77 19.58 22.49
CA SER A 406 0.01 20.37 21.51
C SER A 406 1.50 20.07 21.54
N TYR A 407 2.08 19.77 22.71
CA TYR A 407 3.51 19.44 22.84
C TYR A 407 3.93 18.15 22.11
N VAL A 408 2.99 17.24 21.80
CA VAL A 408 3.22 16.05 20.98
C VAL A 408 2.79 16.29 19.54
N VAL A 409 1.56 16.80 19.36
CA VAL A 409 0.90 16.86 18.06
C VAL A 409 1.56 17.90 17.14
N LEU A 410 1.89 19.08 17.68
CA LEU A 410 2.49 20.16 16.90
C LEU A 410 3.84 19.79 16.26
N PRO A 411 4.87 19.32 17.03
CA PRO A 411 6.13 18.92 16.41
C PRO A 411 5.95 17.74 15.45
N ALA A 412 5.04 16.79 15.75
CA ALA A 412 4.77 15.67 14.88
C ALA A 412 4.22 16.12 13.52
N HIS A 413 3.22 17.00 13.48
CA HIS A 413 2.67 17.52 12.21
C HIS A 413 3.71 18.29 11.39
N ILE A 414 4.57 19.09 12.05
CA ILE A 414 5.67 19.79 11.37
C ILE A 414 6.66 18.79 10.74
N ILE A 415 7.06 17.76 11.50
CA ILE A 415 7.99 16.72 11.01
C ILE A 415 7.38 15.97 9.82
N LEU A 416 6.11 15.55 9.91
CA LEU A 416 5.42 14.84 8.84
C LEU A 416 5.25 15.72 7.58
N ALA A 417 4.97 17.01 7.75
CA ALA A 417 4.88 17.95 6.64
C ALA A 417 6.23 18.14 5.93
N ILE A 418 7.33 18.31 6.69
CA ILE A 418 8.68 18.39 6.13
C ILE A 418 9.04 17.10 5.39
N TRP A 419 8.68 15.94 5.96
CA TRP A 419 8.93 14.65 5.31
C TRP A 419 8.14 14.50 4.01
N LEU A 420 6.87 14.93 3.97
CA LEU A 420 6.07 14.98 2.76
C LEU A 420 6.73 15.85 1.67
N VAL A 421 7.19 17.06 2.01
CA VAL A 421 7.86 17.96 1.07
C VAL A 421 9.14 17.33 0.51
N PHE A 422 9.96 16.71 1.37
CA PHE A 422 11.17 16.03 0.94
C PHE A 422 10.90 14.89 -0.04
N GLN A 423 9.83 14.12 0.20
CA GLN A 423 9.46 13.00 -0.65
C GLN A 423 8.80 13.46 -1.96
N ALA A 424 8.05 14.57 -1.92
CA ALA A 424 7.56 15.26 -3.11
C ALA A 424 8.70 15.75 -4.00
N TRP A 425 9.76 16.32 -3.42
CA TRP A 425 10.98 16.71 -4.15
C TRP A 425 11.66 15.51 -4.83
N LYS A 426 11.75 14.37 -4.14
CA LYS A 426 12.26 13.13 -4.74
C LYS A 426 11.39 12.64 -5.91
N LEU A 427 10.07 12.73 -5.78
CA LEU A 427 9.14 12.33 -6.83
C LEU A 427 9.29 13.21 -8.08
N ASP A 428 9.42 14.53 -7.91
CA ASP A 428 9.61 15.47 -9.01
C ASP A 428 10.95 15.22 -9.73
N ASN A 429 12.03 15.02 -8.98
CA ASN A 429 13.34 14.65 -9.55
C ASN A 429 13.33 13.32 -10.32
N ALA A 430 12.46 12.39 -9.91
CA ALA A 430 12.26 11.11 -10.59
C ALA A 430 11.31 11.22 -11.80
N ASN A 431 10.91 12.43 -12.19
CA ASN A 431 9.99 12.70 -13.29
C ASN A 431 8.70 11.87 -13.22
N TYR A 432 8.20 11.61 -12.01
CA TYR A 432 6.96 10.86 -11.79
C TYR A 432 6.97 9.44 -12.39
N ALA A 433 8.15 8.84 -12.54
CA ALA A 433 8.30 7.47 -13.03
C ALA A 433 7.43 6.48 -12.22
N LYS A 434 6.90 5.44 -12.88
CA LYS A 434 5.93 4.49 -12.28
C LYS A 434 6.37 3.95 -10.92
N GLU A 435 7.64 3.54 -10.80
CA GLU A 435 8.20 3.04 -9.53
C GLU A 435 8.30 4.11 -8.44
N ALA A 436 8.72 5.33 -8.80
CA ALA A 436 8.80 6.44 -7.86
C ALA A 436 7.41 6.87 -7.37
N SER A 437 6.44 6.92 -8.29
CA SER A 437 5.02 7.19 -7.99
C SER A 437 4.41 6.11 -7.10
N ALA A 438 4.73 4.83 -7.31
CA ALA A 438 4.30 3.74 -6.44
C ALA A 438 4.89 3.84 -5.03
N LYS A 439 6.20 4.13 -4.92
CA LYS A 439 6.86 4.36 -3.62
C LYS A 439 6.27 5.55 -2.88
N PHE A 440 6.02 6.66 -3.59
CA PHE A 440 5.38 7.83 -3.01
C PHE A 440 3.95 7.53 -2.55
N TYR A 441 3.17 6.80 -3.35
CA TYR A 441 1.82 6.36 -2.97
C TYR A 441 1.84 5.53 -1.68
N LEU A 442 2.76 4.57 -1.55
CA LEU A 442 2.92 3.77 -0.32
C LEU A 442 3.33 4.64 0.88
N LEU A 443 4.22 5.62 0.70
CA LEU A 443 4.57 6.58 1.75
C LEU A 443 3.33 7.34 2.25
N LEU A 444 2.44 7.77 1.36
CA LEU A 444 1.23 8.49 1.78
C LEU A 444 0.36 7.65 2.71
N TRP A 445 0.30 6.32 2.53
CA TRP A 445 -0.33 5.40 3.48
C TRP A 445 0.37 5.41 4.84
N SER A 446 1.70 5.36 4.86
CA SER A 446 2.47 5.44 6.11
C SER A 446 2.22 6.75 6.85
N LEU A 447 2.16 7.89 6.14
CA LEU A 447 1.86 9.19 6.75
C LEU A 447 0.46 9.22 7.38
N LEU A 448 -0.55 8.65 6.71
CA LEU A 448 -1.90 8.54 7.29
C LEU A 448 -1.93 7.61 8.50
N MET A 449 -1.23 6.47 8.45
CA MET A 449 -1.11 5.57 9.61
C MET A 449 -0.48 6.28 10.81
N LEU A 450 0.58 7.07 10.58
CA LEU A 450 1.22 7.86 11.63
C LEU A 450 0.25 8.90 12.22
N GLU A 451 -0.57 9.54 11.40
CA GLU A 451 -1.62 10.44 11.91
C GLU A 451 -2.59 9.72 12.84
N TYR A 452 -3.06 8.53 12.45
CA TYR A 452 -3.92 7.73 13.34
C TYR A 452 -3.19 7.31 14.62
N LEU A 453 -1.90 7.01 14.58
CA LEU A 453 -1.13 6.72 15.80
C LEU A 453 -1.00 7.95 16.73
N LEU A 454 -1.03 9.16 16.18
CA LEU A 454 -1.08 10.40 16.97
C LEU A 454 -2.48 10.70 17.53
N PHE A 455 -3.53 10.15 16.93
CA PHE A 455 -4.93 10.47 17.27
C PHE A 455 -5.31 10.31 18.75
N PRO A 456 -4.84 9.30 19.52
CA PRO A 456 -5.12 9.22 20.96
C PRO A 456 -4.61 10.42 21.79
N PHE A 457 -3.64 11.18 21.26
CA PHE A 457 -3.09 12.39 21.87
C PHE A 457 -3.79 13.69 21.43
N MET A 458 -4.77 13.60 20.53
CA MET A 458 -5.51 14.75 19.96
C MET A 458 -6.80 15.06 20.70
#